data_AF-A0A1H1FH56-F1
#
_entry.id   AF-A0A1H1FH56-F1
#
_cell.length_a   1.000
_cell.length_b   1.000
_cell.length_c   1.000
_cell.angle_alpha   90.00
_cell.angle_beta   90.00
_cell.angle_gamma   90.00
#
_symmetry.space_group_name_H-M   'P 1'
#
loop_
_entity.id
_entity.type
_entity.pdbx_description
1 polymer ?
#
loop_
_entity_poly.entity_id
_entity_poly.type
_entity_poly.pdbx_seq_one_letter_code
_entity_poly.pdbx_strand_id
1 'polypeptide(L)' 'MGSGLSLLLILAIVVTIAEVLVAYFLIKKHNMKIWQSLYTSLPVIVIVWVVAIMYS' A
#
# COMPACT_ATOMS: atom_id res chain seq x y z
N MET A 1 -0.79 18.91 19.63
CA MET A 1 -1.26 18.50 18.29
C MET A 1 -0.12 18.66 17.28
N GLY A 2 0.83 17.73 17.27
CA GLY A 2 1.99 17.78 16.36
C GLY A 2 2.66 16.41 16.11
N SER A 3 2.07 15.33 16.63
CA SER A 3 2.59 13.96 16.55
C SER A 3 1.84 13.06 15.56
N GLY A 4 0.70 13.51 15.01
CA GLY A 4 -0.13 12.73 14.09
C GLY A 4 0.44 12.60 12.67
N LEU A 5 1.01 13.68 12.13
CA LEU A 5 1.60 13.71 10.79
C LEU A 5 2.75 12.73 10.62
N SER A 6 3.63 12.62 11.63
CA SER A 6 4.76 11.68 11.60
C SER A 6 4.31 10.23 11.63
N LEU A 7 3.25 9.90 12.38
CA LEU A 7 2.72 8.54 12.44
C LEU A 7 2.07 8.12 11.12
N LEU A 8 1.34 9.02 10.46
CA LEU A 8 0.71 8.76 9.16
C LEU A 8 1.73 8.51 8.05
N LEU A 9 2.82 9.29 8.02
CA LEU A 9 3.93 9.07 7.08
C LEU A 9 4.61 7.73 7.31
N ILE A 10 4.88 7.37 8.57
CA ILE A 10 5.48 6.07 8.90
C ILE A 10 4.55 4.92 8.51
N LEU A 11 3.24 5.04 8.81
CA LEU A 11 2.24 4.05 8.41
C LEU A 11 2.14 3.91 6.89
N ALA A 12 2.16 5.02 6.14
CA ALA A 12 2.12 4.99 4.68
C ALA A 12 3.33 4.22 4.11
N ILE A 13 4.53 4.45 4.65
CA ILE A 13 5.75 3.73 4.22
C ILE A 13 5.64 2.23 4.53
N VAL A 14 5.21 1.87 5.75
CA VAL A 14 5.08 0.47 6.17
C VAL A 14 4.05 -0.28 5.30
N VAL A 15 2.90 0.34 5.04
CA VAL A 15 1.86 -0.26 4.19
C VAL A 15 2.35 -0.42 2.75
N THR A 16 3.07 0.57 2.21
CA THR A 16 3.66 0.48 0.86
C THR A 16 4.61 -0.72 0.74
N ILE A 17 5.47 -0.94 1.74
CA ILE A 17 6.41 -2.08 1.76
C ILE A 17 5.63 -3.40 1.85
N ALA A 18 4.61 -3.47 2.71
CA ALA A 18 3.78 -4.67 2.86
C ALA A 18 3.06 -5.02 1.55
N GLU A 19 2.55 -4.02 0.82
CA GLU A 19 1.92 -4.24 -0.48
C GLU A 19 2.89 -4.77 -1.53
N VAL A 20 4.10 -4.24 -1.61
CA VAL A 20 5.13 -4.73 -2.54
C VAL A 20 5.46 -6.20 -2.23
N LEU A 21 5.56 -6.57 -0.95
CA LEU A 21 5.79 -7.96 -0.55
C LEU A 21 4.59 -8.86 -0.89
N VAL A 22 3.36 -8.39 -0.69
CA VAL A 22 2.13 -9.14 -1.05
C VAL A 22 2.02 -9.32 -2.56
N ALA A 23 2.26 -8.28 -3.35
CA ALA A 23 2.27 -8.36 -4.80
C ALA A 23 3.35 -9.34 -5.30
N TYR A 24 4.57 -9.26 -4.74
CA TYR A 24 5.64 -10.20 -5.06
C TYR A 24 5.26 -11.65 -4.67
N PHE A 25 4.64 -11.84 -3.52
CA PHE A 25 4.18 -13.14 -3.05
C PHE A 25 3.09 -13.73 -3.96
N LEU A 26 2.11 -12.92 -4.38
CA LEU A 26 1.04 -13.36 -5.29
C LEU A 26 1.58 -13.73 -6.67
N ILE A 27 2.50 -12.94 -7.22
CA ILE A 27 3.14 -13.24 -8.51
C ILE A 27 3.96 -14.53 -8.40
N LYS A 28 4.79 -14.67 -7.36
CA LYS A 28 5.72 -15.80 -7.23
C LYS A 28 5.04 -17.10 -6.83
N LYS A 29 4.06 -17.04 -5.92
CA LYS A 29 3.42 -18.24 -5.35
C LYS A 29 2.18 -18.70 -6.12
N HIS A 30 1.40 -17.77 -6.68
CA HIS A 30 0.18 -18.09 -7.42
C HIS A 30 0.33 -18.00 -8.95
N ASN A 31 1.53 -17.66 -9.47
CA ASN A 31 1.77 -17.44 -10.90
C ASN A 31 0.73 -16.47 -11.52
N MET A 32 0.23 -15.53 -10.72
CA MET A 32 -0.75 -14.56 -11.17
C MET A 32 -0.11 -13.63 -12.20
N LYS A 33 -0.82 -13.38 -13.30
CA LYS A 33 -0.38 -12.43 -14.33
C LYS A 33 -0.16 -11.05 -13.69
N ILE A 34 0.93 -10.38 -14.07
CA ILE A 34 1.35 -9.07 -13.54
C ILE A 34 0.17 -8.08 -13.43
N TRP A 35 -0.69 -8.03 -14.46
CA TRP A 35 -1.86 -7.15 -14.51
C TRP A 35 -2.87 -7.43 -13.41
N GLN A 36 -3.13 -8.70 -13.09
CA GLN A 36 -4.11 -9.09 -12.08
C GLN A 36 -3.60 -8.82 -10.66
N SER A 37 -2.29 -9.00 -10.45
CA SER A 37 -1.63 -8.58 -9.20
C SER A 37 -1.69 -7.05 -9.03
N LEU A 38 -1.44 -6.29 -10.10
CA LEU A 38 -1.55 -4.83 -10.09
C LEU A 38 -2.97 -4.37 -9.73
N TYR A 39 -4.01 -4.95 -10.33
CA TYR A 39 -5.41 -4.63 -10.00
C TYR A 39 -5.80 -4.91 -8.56
N THR A 40 -5.15 -5.88 -7.92
CA THR A 40 -5.44 -6.24 -6.52
C THR A 40 -4.75 -5.26 -5.55
N SER A 41 -3.56 -4.78 -5.89
CA SER A 41 -2.81 -3.81 -5.07
C SER A 41 -3.25 -2.34 -5.31
N LEU A 42 -3.63 -1.98 -6.53
CA LEU A 42 -4.08 -0.62 -6.89
C LEU A 42 -5.10 0.00 -5.93
N PRO A 43 -6.20 -0.67 -5.54
CA PRO A 43 -7.18 -0.09 -4.62
C PRO A 43 -6.61 0.18 -3.23
N VAL A 44 -5.67 -0.65 -2.74
CA VAL A 44 -5.06 -0.47 -1.41
C VAL A 44 -4.15 0.77 -1.42
N ILE A 45 -3.29 0.92 -2.43
CA ILE A 45 -2.44 2.11 -2.60
C ILE A 45 -3.28 3.38 -2.65
N VAL A 46 -4.37 3.36 -3.42
CA VAL A 46 -5.27 4.50 -3.58
C VAL A 46 -5.94 4.86 -2.25
N ILE A 47 -6.45 3.89 -1.49
CA ILE A 47 -7.08 4.12 -0.18
C ILE A 47 -6.07 4.74 0.79
N VAL A 48 -4.84 4.22 0.85
CA VAL A 48 -3.79 4.71 1.76
C VAL A 48 -3.42 6.16 1.45
N TRP A 49 -3.27 6.51 0.18
CA TRP A 49 -2.97 7.87 -0.25
C TRP A 49 -4.12 8.84 0.01
N VAL A 50 -5.36 8.43 -0.25
CA VAL A 50 -6.55 9.25 0.05
C VAL A 50 -6.63 9.53 1.56
N VAL A 51 -6.44 8.52 2.40
CA VAL A 51 -6.41 8.70 3.87
C VAL A 51 -5.25 9.60 4.29
N ALA A 52 -4.05 9.41 3.75
CA ALA A 52 -2.90 10.25 4.07
C ALA A 52 -3.13 11.73 3.69
N ILE A 53 -3.73 12.00 2.53
CA ILE A 53 -4.06 13.37 2.09
C ILE A 53 -5.16 13.98 2.96
N MET A 54 -6.20 13.21 3.32
CA MET A 54 -7.31 13.71 4.13
C MET A 54 -6.92 14.08 5.57
N TYR A 55 -5.92 13.39 6.12
CA TYR A 55 -5.46 13.60 7.50
C TYR A 55 -4.12 14.35 7.59
N SER A 56 -3.61 14.85 6.46
CA SER A 56 -2.45 15.76 6.40
C SER A 56 -2.87 17.22 6.46
#